data_AF-A7SRB8-F1
#
_entry.id   AF-A7SRB8-F1
#
_cell.length_a   1.000
_cell.length_b   1.000
_cell.length_c   1.000
_cell.angle_alpha   90.00
_cell.angle_beta   90.00
_cell.angle_gamma   90.00
#
_symmetry.space_group_name_H-M   'P 1'
#
loop_
_entity.id
_entity.type
_entity.pdbx_description
1 polymer ?
#
loop_
_entity_poly.entity_id
_entity_poly.type
_entity_poly.pdbx_seq_one_letter_code
_entity_poly.pdbx_strand_id
1 'polypeptide(L)'
;MKVKVIIALLFALCAGITHAEVTWPSGTYGLPMPVSGCPDDETVSWKKGWTYHDTEDDNNQNQRSEVYHMPGNFSKHGIQQKFCIKDTPKGGSEFWPEGKYCIYKKGVCPANMKDGYVRWDDEQSEIDLNDKHQGDLPDGVYDKSHTTINYCCSTKGNVNNPIQLPALKPFYLLTYGSAQCQKVSGTKVTSEFIKFDDDDEGNTDYADGAHPYGPSEDPFNLKIYYCYYEPVTWPSGTYGLPMPVSGCPDDETVSWKKGWTYHDTEDDNNQNQRSEVYHMPGNFSKHGIQQKFCIKDTPKGGSEFWPEGKYCIYKKGVCPANMKDGYVRWDDEQSEIDLNDKHQGDLPDGVYDKSHTTINYCCSTKGNVNNPIQLPALKPFYLLTYGSAQCQKLIVIDDAGDRSLLHDDGSSVDVNDGYDDDFFFYDNEEGYEVPTGKSSSGFAVAIGCGVAGAIVGTASIAFATKRILAHKARAVYDAVDPQPDGP
;
A
#
# COMPACT_ATOMS: atom_id res chain seq x y z
N MET A 1 0.95 17.11 -62.12
CA MET A 1 1.57 17.53 -60.84
C MET A 1 0.58 18.42 -60.10
N LYS A 2 0.27 18.24 -58.82
CA LYS A 2 0.48 17.10 -57.89
C LYS A 2 -0.80 16.99 -57.04
N VAL A 3 -1.44 15.83 -56.98
CA VAL A 3 -2.53 15.60 -56.01
C VAL A 3 -1.87 15.41 -54.64
N LYS A 4 -2.18 16.28 -53.68
CA LYS A 4 -1.73 16.10 -52.28
C LYS A 4 -2.74 15.23 -51.54
N VAL A 5 -2.41 13.96 -51.37
CA VAL A 5 -3.08 13.11 -50.37
C VAL A 5 -2.71 13.66 -48.99
N ILE A 6 -3.71 13.98 -48.18
CA ILE A 6 -3.53 14.35 -46.77
C ILE A 6 -3.84 13.11 -45.94
N ILE A 7 -2.80 12.47 -45.41
CA ILE A 7 -2.93 11.36 -44.47
C ILE A 7 -3.16 11.97 -43.08
N ALA A 8 -4.37 11.83 -42.55
CA ALA A 8 -4.68 12.19 -41.17
C ALA A 8 -4.14 11.10 -40.22
N LEU A 9 -2.94 11.31 -39.68
CA LEU A 9 -2.38 10.47 -38.62
C LEU A 9 -3.12 10.74 -37.30
N LEU A 10 -4.15 9.94 -37.03
CA LEU A 10 -4.77 9.83 -35.71
C LEU A 10 -3.79 9.17 -34.73
N PHE A 11 -2.94 9.99 -34.12
CA PHE A 11 -2.21 9.59 -32.92
C PHE A 11 -3.21 9.48 -31.76
N ALA A 12 -3.70 8.26 -31.52
CA ALA A 12 -4.36 7.94 -30.27
C ALA A 12 -3.33 8.10 -29.13
N LEU A 13 -3.50 9.12 -28.29
CA LEU A 13 -2.82 9.13 -26.99
C LEU A 13 -3.45 8.04 -26.14
N CYS A 14 -2.83 6.85 -26.16
CA CYS A 14 -2.96 5.90 -25.08
C CYS A 14 -2.35 6.53 -23.82
N ALA A 15 -3.16 7.29 -23.08
CA ALA A 15 -2.87 7.65 -21.69
C ALA A 15 -2.90 6.35 -20.87
N GLY A 16 -1.79 5.60 -20.90
CA GLY A 16 -1.63 4.42 -20.08
C GLY A 16 -1.74 4.83 -18.63
N ILE A 17 -2.70 4.25 -17.91
CA ILE A 17 -2.80 4.40 -16.45
C ILE A 17 -1.64 3.57 -15.86
N THR A 18 -0.47 4.19 -15.79
CA THR A 18 0.63 3.69 -14.97
C THR A 18 0.12 3.62 -13.54
N HIS A 19 -0.08 2.40 -13.02
CA HIS A 19 -0.25 2.24 -11.59
C HIS A 19 0.98 2.86 -10.91
N ALA A 20 0.76 3.74 -9.95
CA ALA A 20 1.84 4.30 -9.17
C ALA A 20 2.35 3.20 -8.25
N GLU A 21 3.53 2.62 -8.56
CA GLU A 21 4.17 1.71 -7.62
C GLU A 21 4.52 2.48 -6.34
N VAL A 22 4.13 1.93 -5.20
CA VAL A 22 4.35 2.54 -3.89
C VAL A 22 5.86 2.61 -3.65
N THR A 23 6.39 3.83 -3.68
CA THR A 23 7.82 4.16 -3.65
C THR A 23 8.18 4.90 -2.36
N TRP A 24 9.44 4.79 -1.92
CA TRP A 24 9.87 5.34 -0.63
C TRP A 24 9.63 6.86 -0.54
N PRO A 25 9.08 7.40 0.57
CA PRO A 25 8.77 8.82 0.70
C PRO A 25 9.95 9.77 0.48
N SER A 26 9.61 11.03 0.20
CA SER A 26 10.57 12.12 0.02
C SER A 26 11.32 12.47 1.33
N GLY A 27 12.35 13.30 1.19
CA GLY A 27 13.23 13.68 2.30
C GLY A 27 14.32 12.64 2.59
N THR A 28 15.05 12.88 3.67
CA THR A 28 16.25 12.13 4.05
C THR A 28 16.08 11.52 5.44
N TYR A 29 16.48 10.25 5.59
CA TYR A 29 16.25 9.46 6.80
C TYR A 29 17.07 8.15 6.76
N GLY A 30 17.03 7.38 7.85
CA GLY A 30 17.57 6.02 7.89
C GLY A 30 16.59 5.00 8.46
N LEU A 31 16.79 3.73 8.10
CA LEU A 31 16.09 2.57 8.67
C LEU A 31 17.10 1.56 9.26
N PRO A 32 16.70 0.72 10.24
CA PRO A 32 17.50 -0.44 10.64
C PRO A 32 17.67 -1.40 9.47
N MET A 33 18.87 -1.93 9.29
CA MET A 33 19.20 -2.84 8.19
C MET A 33 18.70 -4.27 8.48
N PRO A 34 17.91 -4.88 7.58
CA PRO A 34 17.62 -6.33 7.63
C PRO A 34 18.78 -7.20 7.17
N VAL A 35 18.74 -8.48 7.54
CA VAL A 35 19.70 -9.51 7.11
C VAL A 35 19.69 -9.76 5.59
N SER A 36 18.57 -9.44 4.92
CA SER A 36 18.47 -9.39 3.44
C SER A 36 19.22 -8.21 2.80
N GLY A 37 19.76 -7.28 3.59
CA GLY A 37 20.20 -5.97 3.13
C GLY A 37 19.06 -4.95 3.06
N CYS A 38 19.40 -3.75 2.60
CA CYS A 38 18.48 -2.61 2.54
C CYS A 38 17.33 -2.80 1.53
N PRO A 39 16.18 -2.12 1.75
CA PRO A 39 15.04 -2.16 0.82
C PRO A 39 15.27 -1.24 -0.40
N ASP A 40 16.33 -1.51 -1.16
CA ASP A 40 16.67 -0.84 -2.42
C ASP A 40 15.57 -1.06 -3.47
N ASP A 41 15.08 0.01 -4.11
CA ASP A 41 14.09 -0.01 -5.21
C ASP A 41 14.60 0.75 -6.47
N GLU A 42 13.80 0.85 -7.54
CA GLU A 42 14.22 1.56 -8.77
C GLU A 42 14.44 3.08 -8.58
N THR A 43 13.95 3.65 -7.47
CA THR A 43 13.98 5.09 -7.16
C THR A 43 14.97 5.46 -6.06
N VAL A 44 15.29 4.52 -5.15
CA VAL A 44 16.16 4.71 -3.99
C VAL A 44 17.21 3.60 -3.91
N SER A 45 18.48 4.01 -3.97
CA SER A 45 19.60 3.20 -3.50
C SER A 45 20.04 3.68 -2.12
N TRP A 46 20.15 2.76 -1.17
CA TRP A 46 20.49 3.03 0.22
C TRP A 46 21.98 2.91 0.45
N LYS A 47 22.54 3.94 1.09
CA LYS A 47 23.88 3.87 1.69
C LYS A 47 23.86 3.03 2.97
N LYS A 48 25.04 2.58 3.40
CA LYS A 48 25.18 1.57 4.44
C LYS A 48 26.22 2.00 5.47
N GLY A 49 25.89 1.84 6.73
CA GLY A 49 26.79 2.08 7.86
C GLY A 49 26.45 1.22 9.06
N TRP A 50 27.27 1.30 10.10
CA TRP A 50 27.11 0.57 11.34
C TRP A 50 27.73 1.31 12.52
N THR A 51 27.21 1.05 13.72
CA THR A 51 27.87 1.36 14.99
C THR A 51 27.95 0.09 15.83
N TYR A 52 28.97 0.00 16.67
CA TYR A 52 29.17 -1.00 17.70
C TYR A 52 29.20 -0.25 19.02
N HIS A 53 28.23 -0.57 19.87
CA HIS A 53 28.10 -0.11 21.25
C HIS A 53 28.91 -1.06 22.12
N ASP A 54 29.86 -0.54 22.91
CA ASP A 54 30.54 -1.32 23.97
C ASP A 54 29.62 -1.36 25.20
N THR A 55 29.38 -2.55 25.75
CA THR A 55 28.33 -2.78 26.76
C THR A 55 28.85 -3.64 27.91
N GLU A 56 28.62 -3.19 29.14
CA GLU A 56 29.03 -3.73 30.44
C GLU A 56 29.70 -5.11 30.41
N ASP A 57 30.97 -5.19 30.79
CA ASP A 57 31.77 -6.42 30.86
C ASP A 57 31.31 -7.38 31.97
N ASP A 58 30.93 -6.87 33.15
CA ASP A 58 30.72 -7.68 34.35
C ASP A 58 29.22 -7.95 34.64
N ASN A 59 28.85 -9.23 34.74
CA ASN A 59 27.47 -9.72 34.95
C ASN A 59 26.44 -9.42 33.82
N ASN A 60 26.84 -8.77 32.73
CA ASN A 60 26.06 -8.46 31.52
C ASN A 60 24.84 -9.36 31.21
N GLN A 61 23.68 -8.72 31.01
CA GLN A 61 22.38 -9.32 30.70
C GLN A 61 21.82 -8.87 29.33
N ASN A 62 22.67 -8.48 28.38
CA ASN A 62 22.28 -8.13 27.00
C ASN A 62 21.30 -9.15 26.41
N GLN A 63 20.16 -8.68 25.91
CA GLN A 63 19.10 -9.54 25.40
C GLN A 63 18.60 -9.11 24.02
N ARG A 64 18.05 -10.07 23.28
CA ARG A 64 17.27 -9.83 22.07
C ARG A 64 16.19 -10.89 21.93
N SER A 65 15.27 -10.67 21.00
CA SER A 65 14.26 -11.67 20.63
C SER A 65 14.90 -12.97 20.09
N GLU A 66 14.29 -14.12 20.37
CA GLU A 66 14.75 -15.43 19.86
C GLU A 66 14.73 -15.49 18.34
N VAL A 67 13.70 -14.89 17.74
CA VAL A 67 13.60 -14.59 16.30
C VAL A 67 14.07 -13.16 16.09
N TYR A 68 15.08 -12.98 15.24
CA TYR A 68 15.77 -11.69 15.06
C TYR A 68 16.36 -11.59 13.66
N HIS A 69 15.98 -10.56 12.89
CA HIS A 69 16.33 -10.44 11.47
C HIS A 69 17.31 -9.31 11.12
N MET A 70 18.03 -8.73 12.10
CA MET A 70 19.11 -7.76 11.83
C MET A 70 20.49 -8.43 11.71
N PRO A 71 21.37 -7.97 10.79
CA PRO A 71 22.73 -8.46 10.66
C PRO A 71 23.70 -7.65 11.53
N GLY A 72 24.36 -8.29 12.49
CA GLY A 72 25.34 -7.62 13.35
C GLY A 72 26.10 -8.63 14.21
N ASN A 73 27.22 -8.20 14.82
CA ASN A 73 27.68 -8.88 16.01
C ASN A 73 26.67 -8.64 17.15
N PHE A 74 26.47 -9.65 17.98
CA PHE A 74 25.71 -9.58 19.22
C PHE A 74 26.44 -10.52 20.17
N SER A 75 27.15 -9.97 21.14
CA SER A 75 27.95 -10.72 22.10
C SER A 75 27.49 -10.39 23.53
N LYS A 76 28.32 -10.70 24.54
CA LYS A 76 28.13 -10.11 25.88
C LYS A 76 28.69 -8.68 25.90
N HIS A 77 29.91 -8.53 25.39
CA HIS A 77 30.74 -7.32 25.41
C HIS A 77 30.48 -6.43 24.18
N GLY A 78 29.20 -6.22 23.84
CA GLY A 78 28.81 -5.25 22.80
C GLY A 78 27.87 -5.75 21.70
N ILE A 79 27.17 -4.78 21.11
CA ILE A 79 26.07 -4.96 20.17
C ILE A 79 26.28 -4.09 18.91
N GLN A 80 26.24 -4.70 17.72
CA GLN A 80 26.36 -3.98 16.46
C GLN A 80 25.00 -3.67 15.83
N GLN A 81 24.64 -2.39 15.76
CA GLN A 81 23.52 -1.90 14.94
C GLN A 81 23.99 -1.58 13.51
N LYS A 82 23.14 -1.82 12.52
CA LYS A 82 23.40 -1.49 11.11
C LYS A 82 22.29 -0.67 10.50
N PHE A 83 22.68 0.24 9.63
CA PHE A 83 21.85 1.33 9.12
C PHE A 83 21.78 1.31 7.59
N CYS A 84 20.56 1.48 7.08
CA CYS A 84 20.30 1.85 5.70
C CYS A 84 19.98 3.34 5.67
N ILE A 85 20.81 4.15 5.03
CA ILE A 85 20.66 5.62 4.99
C ILE A 85 20.25 6.08 3.59
N LYS A 86 19.18 6.87 3.53
CA LYS A 86 18.72 7.60 2.36
C LYS A 86 19.08 9.08 2.55
N ASP A 87 20.21 9.48 1.96
CA ASP A 87 20.70 10.87 1.97
C ASP A 87 20.24 11.69 0.75
N THR A 88 19.45 11.08 -0.14
CA THR A 88 18.84 11.77 -1.29
C THR A 88 17.37 12.14 -0.98
N PRO A 89 16.98 13.42 -1.13
CA PRO A 89 15.63 13.88 -0.77
C PRO A 89 14.55 13.51 -1.79
N LYS A 90 14.92 13.02 -2.98
CA LYS A 90 13.99 12.51 -3.98
C LYS A 90 13.28 11.26 -3.45
N GLY A 91 12.00 11.08 -3.76
CA GLY A 91 11.20 9.91 -3.41
C GLY A 91 9.85 9.93 -4.12
N GLY A 92 8.92 9.09 -3.66
CA GLY A 92 7.53 9.04 -4.08
C GLY A 92 6.68 10.16 -3.44
N SER A 93 5.92 9.81 -2.40
CA SER A 93 5.07 10.76 -1.68
C SER A 93 5.89 11.87 -0.98
N GLU A 94 5.38 13.09 -0.95
CA GLU A 94 5.99 14.19 -0.18
C GLU A 94 6.01 13.87 1.34
N PHE A 95 4.96 13.18 1.81
CA PHE A 95 4.72 12.86 3.21
C PHE A 95 4.93 11.38 3.53
N TRP A 96 5.39 11.10 4.75
CA TRP A 96 5.25 9.77 5.37
C TRP A 96 3.81 9.56 5.86
N PRO A 97 3.24 8.33 5.79
CA PRO A 97 1.87 8.06 6.25
C PRO A 97 1.64 8.35 7.74
N GLU A 98 0.42 8.75 8.11
CA GLU A 98 0.08 8.93 9.53
C GLU A 98 0.00 7.56 10.25
N GLY A 99 0.73 7.42 11.36
CA GLY A 99 0.80 6.21 12.16
C GLY A 99 1.71 6.39 13.38
N LYS A 100 1.96 5.31 14.14
CA LYS A 100 2.85 5.35 15.32
C LYS A 100 4.11 4.52 15.12
N TYR A 101 5.17 5.18 14.67
CA TYR A 101 6.45 4.57 14.37
C TYR A 101 7.56 5.63 14.27
N CYS A 102 8.80 5.19 14.44
CA CYS A 102 9.99 6.02 14.29
C CYS A 102 10.94 5.46 13.22
N ILE A 103 11.73 6.36 12.66
CA ILE A 103 12.84 6.12 11.73
C ILE A 103 14.07 6.91 12.23
N TYR A 104 15.27 6.57 11.76
CA TYR A 104 16.47 7.34 12.10
C TYR A 104 16.49 8.69 11.39
N LYS A 105 16.92 9.75 12.10
CA LYS A 105 17.04 11.10 11.56
C LYS A 105 18.21 11.19 10.58
N LYS A 106 18.01 11.92 9.47
CA LYS A 106 19.10 12.36 8.59
C LYS A 106 18.78 13.74 8.02
N GLY A 107 19.43 14.77 8.51
CA GLY A 107 19.08 16.16 8.27
C GLY A 107 17.76 16.56 8.94
N VAL A 108 16.90 17.23 8.18
CA VAL A 108 15.58 17.65 8.65
C VAL A 108 14.62 16.46 8.65
N CYS A 109 13.87 16.27 9.74
CA CYS A 109 12.87 15.20 9.78
C CYS A 109 11.80 15.38 8.69
N PRO A 110 11.31 14.28 8.08
CA PRO A 110 10.22 14.36 7.11
C PRO A 110 8.98 15.06 7.66
N ALA A 111 8.21 15.69 6.77
CA ALA A 111 7.04 16.47 7.15
C ALA A 111 6.04 15.66 8.00
N ASN A 112 5.51 16.30 9.04
CA ASN A 112 4.65 15.74 10.10
C ASN A 112 5.31 14.77 11.11
N MET A 113 6.59 14.41 10.95
CA MET A 113 7.34 13.74 12.02
C MET A 113 7.90 14.74 13.04
N LYS A 114 8.00 14.31 14.29
CA LYS A 114 8.70 15.01 15.38
C LYS A 114 10.09 14.42 15.58
N ASP A 115 11.05 15.22 16.05
CA ASP A 115 12.37 14.75 16.43
C ASP A 115 12.51 14.45 17.93
N GLY A 116 13.53 13.65 18.22
CA GLY A 116 13.98 13.24 19.55
C GLY A 116 15.25 12.39 19.43
N TYR A 117 15.75 11.87 20.54
CA TYR A 117 16.97 11.06 20.57
C TYR A 117 16.95 9.98 21.65
N VAL A 118 17.88 9.04 21.53
CA VAL A 118 18.31 8.14 22.61
C VAL A 118 19.84 8.23 22.70
N ARG A 119 20.36 8.42 23.90
CA ARG A 119 21.77 8.34 24.31
C ARG A 119 21.94 7.04 25.10
N TRP A 120 22.90 6.23 24.69
CA TRP A 120 23.51 5.15 25.46
C TRP A 120 24.73 5.69 26.20
N ASP A 121 24.95 5.27 27.44
CA ASP A 121 26.24 5.39 28.14
C ASP A 121 27.04 4.09 27.93
N ASP A 122 27.70 4.04 26.77
CA ASP A 122 28.56 2.92 26.35
C ASP A 122 29.82 2.83 27.23
N GLU A 123 30.25 1.60 27.51
CA GLU A 123 31.22 1.28 28.58
C GLU A 123 32.61 1.92 28.37
N GLN A 124 33.30 2.22 29.48
CA GLN A 124 34.55 2.98 29.47
C GLN A 124 35.81 2.23 29.93
N SER A 125 35.78 0.91 30.11
CA SER A 125 37.00 0.17 30.46
C SER A 125 38.00 0.05 29.29
N GLU A 126 39.26 -0.28 29.63
CA GLU A 126 40.30 -0.63 28.64
C GLU A 126 40.34 -2.15 28.35
N ILE A 127 39.32 -2.92 28.75
CA ILE A 127 39.33 -4.39 28.67
C ILE A 127 38.92 -4.85 27.25
N ASP A 128 37.77 -4.39 26.74
CA ASP A 128 37.16 -4.92 25.51
C ASP A 128 37.08 -3.92 24.34
N LEU A 129 35.94 -3.76 23.64
CA LEU A 129 35.91 -3.40 22.21
C LEU A 129 35.40 -1.99 21.85
N ASN A 130 35.62 -0.99 22.72
CA ASN A 130 35.63 0.48 22.55
C ASN A 130 34.85 1.02 21.34
N ASP A 131 33.74 1.74 21.52
CA ASP A 131 32.84 2.26 20.46
C ASP A 131 33.46 2.45 19.06
N LYS A 132 32.85 1.81 18.05
CA LYS A 132 33.32 1.84 16.66
C LYS A 132 32.17 2.07 15.71
N HIS A 133 32.33 3.00 14.79
CA HIS A 133 31.35 3.30 13.75
C HIS A 133 32.01 3.41 12.36
N GLN A 134 31.25 3.12 11.30
CA GLN A 134 31.75 3.21 9.92
C GLN A 134 30.60 3.37 8.91
N GLY A 135 30.89 4.08 7.81
CA GLY A 135 29.96 4.28 6.70
C GLY A 135 28.99 5.45 6.93
N ASP A 136 27.86 5.44 6.24
CA ASP A 136 26.83 6.47 6.40
C ASP A 136 25.94 6.11 7.60
N LEU A 137 25.90 7.01 8.59
CA LEU A 137 25.17 6.85 9.85
C LEU A 137 23.92 7.75 9.89
N PRO A 138 22.98 7.51 10.83
CA PRO A 138 22.04 8.52 11.31
C PRO A 138 22.72 9.84 11.69
N ASP A 139 21.92 10.87 11.96
CA ASP A 139 22.41 12.03 12.69
C ASP A 139 22.51 11.69 14.17
N GLY A 140 23.61 12.07 14.81
CA GLY A 140 23.92 11.61 16.16
C GLY A 140 25.27 12.12 16.68
N VAL A 141 25.64 11.64 17.86
CA VAL A 141 27.01 11.66 18.41
C VAL A 141 27.49 10.21 18.42
N TYR A 142 28.74 10.00 18.03
CA TYR A 142 29.38 8.69 17.96
C TYR A 142 30.81 8.84 18.47
N ASP A 143 30.92 9.18 19.76
CA ASP A 143 32.21 9.43 20.41
C ASP A 143 32.82 8.09 20.86
N LYS A 144 33.48 8.03 22.02
CA LYS A 144 34.09 6.81 22.59
C LYS A 144 33.48 6.39 23.93
N SER A 145 32.42 7.06 24.33
CA SER A 145 31.95 7.16 25.72
C SER A 145 30.46 7.44 25.80
N HIS A 146 29.78 7.14 24.69
CA HIS A 146 28.36 7.29 24.42
C HIS A 146 28.10 7.39 22.92
N THR A 147 27.10 6.65 22.50
CA THR A 147 26.41 6.78 21.24
C THR A 147 25.10 7.53 21.49
N THR A 148 24.82 8.59 20.72
CA THR A 148 23.53 9.27 20.73
C THR A 148 22.93 9.22 19.33
N ILE A 149 21.79 8.56 19.16
CA ILE A 149 21.12 8.43 17.87
C ILE A 149 19.87 9.30 17.86
N ASN A 150 19.75 10.17 16.85
CA ASN A 150 18.55 10.99 16.66
C ASN A 150 17.50 10.26 15.81
N TYR A 151 16.24 10.53 16.10
CA TYR A 151 15.07 9.91 15.47
C TYR A 151 14.12 10.94 14.88
N CYS A 152 13.26 10.45 13.98
CA CYS A 152 12.07 11.13 13.49
C CYS A 152 10.88 10.17 13.70
N CYS A 153 9.86 10.60 14.43
CA CYS A 153 8.70 9.76 14.76
C CYS A 153 7.40 10.36 14.21
N SER A 154 6.61 9.49 13.56
CA SER A 154 5.18 9.73 13.34
C SER A 154 4.47 9.36 14.65
N THR A 155 3.69 10.31 15.19
CA THR A 155 3.19 10.26 16.59
C THR A 155 1.67 10.23 16.71
N LYS A 156 0.95 10.18 15.58
CA LYS A 156 -0.51 10.23 15.48
C LYS A 156 -1.07 8.89 14.94
N GLY A 157 -2.29 8.86 14.41
CA GLY A 157 -2.89 7.65 13.85
C GLY A 157 -3.07 6.50 14.86
N ASN A 158 -3.25 5.29 14.32
CA ASN A 158 -3.52 4.07 15.08
C ASN A 158 -2.78 2.89 14.43
N VAL A 159 -1.95 2.20 15.21
CA VAL A 159 -1.16 1.02 14.76
C VAL A 159 -2.01 -0.09 14.11
N ASN A 160 -3.30 -0.16 14.45
CA ASN A 160 -4.21 -1.16 13.91
C ASN A 160 -4.78 -0.84 12.52
N ASN A 161 -4.71 0.41 12.08
CA ASN A 161 -4.92 0.81 10.70
C ASN A 161 -3.58 0.63 9.96
N PRO A 162 -3.46 -0.23 8.93
CA PRO A 162 -2.23 -0.28 8.15
C PRO A 162 -1.84 1.06 7.50
N ILE A 163 -0.58 1.19 7.10
CA ILE A 163 -0.07 2.28 6.24
C ILE A 163 0.48 1.73 4.93
N GLN A 164 0.62 2.58 3.91
CA GLN A 164 1.23 2.24 2.63
C GLN A 164 2.71 2.64 2.57
N LEU A 165 3.59 1.66 2.35
CA LEU A 165 5.04 1.79 2.18
C LEU A 165 5.52 0.71 1.18
N PRO A 166 6.73 0.82 0.60
CA PRO A 166 7.24 -0.16 -0.38
C PRO A 166 7.44 -1.56 0.23
N ALA A 167 6.45 -2.43 0.06
CA ALA A 167 6.41 -3.77 0.63
C ALA A 167 7.03 -4.86 -0.27
N LEU A 168 7.94 -4.49 -1.18
CA LEU A 168 8.60 -5.42 -2.12
C LEU A 168 9.79 -6.15 -1.51
N LYS A 169 10.47 -5.56 -0.52
CA LYS A 169 11.62 -6.14 0.19
C LYS A 169 11.46 -5.96 1.70
N PRO A 170 12.07 -6.82 2.52
CA PRO A 170 11.98 -6.66 3.97
C PRO A 170 12.58 -5.32 4.44
N PHE A 171 12.01 -4.76 5.51
CA PHE A 171 12.50 -3.53 6.14
C PHE A 171 12.11 -3.46 7.61
N TYR A 172 12.65 -2.47 8.32
CA TYR A 172 12.29 -2.20 9.71
C TYR A 172 11.70 -0.80 9.89
N LEU A 173 10.76 -0.68 10.83
CA LEU A 173 10.46 0.56 11.53
C LEU A 173 10.69 0.33 13.03
N LEU A 174 10.88 1.41 13.80
CA LEU A 174 10.92 1.35 15.25
C LEU A 174 9.53 1.70 15.81
N THR A 175 9.14 1.11 16.94
CA THR A 175 7.82 1.35 17.56
C THR A 175 7.72 2.74 18.21
N TYR A 176 6.49 3.26 18.39
CA TYR A 176 6.26 4.53 19.11
C TYR A 176 5.07 4.45 20.08
N GLY A 177 5.29 4.90 21.32
CA GLY A 177 4.27 4.99 22.39
C GLY A 177 3.77 3.65 22.96
N SER A 178 4.12 2.51 22.37
CA SER A 178 3.95 1.15 22.92
C SER A 178 4.77 0.17 22.07
N ALA A 179 5.05 -1.03 22.58
CA ALA A 179 5.70 -2.10 21.81
C ALA A 179 4.82 -2.71 20.68
N GLN A 180 3.63 -2.16 20.39
CA GLN A 180 2.77 -2.64 19.31
C GLN A 180 3.21 -2.07 17.95
N CYS A 181 3.45 -2.96 16.99
CA CYS A 181 3.83 -2.58 15.64
C CYS A 181 2.70 -1.92 14.85
N GLN A 182 3.03 -0.78 14.23
CA GLN A 182 2.26 -0.20 13.13
C GLN A 182 2.08 -1.25 12.02
N LYS A 183 0.86 -1.55 11.60
CA LYS A 183 0.66 -2.43 10.44
C LYS A 183 1.09 -1.72 9.15
N VAL A 184 1.62 -2.47 8.18
CA VAL A 184 1.91 -1.99 6.82
C VAL A 184 1.20 -2.90 5.82
N SER A 185 0.53 -2.31 4.83
CA SER A 185 -0.17 -3.00 3.76
C SER A 185 0.76 -3.94 3.00
N GLY A 186 0.27 -5.11 2.55
CA GLY A 186 1.09 -6.08 1.81
C GLY A 186 2.23 -6.75 2.59
N THR A 187 2.37 -6.54 3.90
CA THR A 187 3.44 -7.13 4.73
C THR A 187 2.91 -8.03 5.85
N LYS A 188 3.69 -9.06 6.22
CA LYS A 188 3.61 -9.67 7.55
C LYS A 188 4.60 -8.94 8.47
N VAL A 189 4.25 -8.78 9.74
CA VAL A 189 5.09 -8.08 10.74
C VAL A 189 5.49 -9.02 11.88
N THR A 190 6.75 -8.95 12.29
CA THR A 190 7.30 -9.59 13.48
C THR A 190 7.79 -8.49 14.42
N SER A 191 7.36 -8.52 15.68
CA SER A 191 7.88 -7.62 16.71
C SER A 191 9.16 -8.22 17.30
N GLU A 192 10.21 -7.42 17.34
CA GLU A 192 11.55 -7.79 17.83
C GLU A 192 12.03 -6.73 18.83
N PHE A 193 12.99 -7.08 19.67
CA PHE A 193 13.62 -6.12 20.59
C PHE A 193 15.13 -6.38 20.74
N ILE A 194 15.84 -5.35 21.18
CA ILE A 194 17.17 -5.42 21.78
C ILE A 194 17.06 -4.76 23.16
N LYS A 195 17.63 -5.40 24.19
CA LYS A 195 17.96 -4.80 25.48
C LYS A 195 19.49 -4.72 25.53
N PHE A 196 19.99 -3.52 25.76
CA PHE A 196 21.37 -3.22 26.10
C PHE A 196 21.50 -3.37 27.63
N ASP A 197 22.67 -3.81 28.09
CA ASP A 197 23.17 -3.59 29.44
C ASP A 197 24.27 -2.54 29.33
N ASP A 198 23.99 -1.35 29.83
CA ASP A 198 24.81 -0.14 29.80
C ASP A 198 25.40 0.12 31.22
N ASP A 199 26.31 1.09 31.38
CA ASP A 199 27.19 1.21 32.56
C ASP A 199 26.43 1.45 33.90
N ASP A 200 26.45 0.44 34.78
CA ASP A 200 25.75 0.41 36.07
C ASP A 200 26.40 1.36 37.14
N GLU A 201 27.65 1.80 36.95
CA GLU A 201 28.42 2.66 37.88
C GLU A 201 28.37 4.17 37.55
N GLY A 202 27.40 4.62 36.78
CA GLY A 202 27.20 6.06 36.57
C GLY A 202 26.12 6.48 35.58
N ASN A 203 25.53 5.51 34.87
CA ASN A 203 24.48 5.61 33.85
C ASN A 203 23.94 7.04 33.60
N THR A 204 24.36 7.62 32.47
CA THR A 204 23.79 8.85 31.89
C THR A 204 22.97 8.59 30.64
N ASP A 205 22.35 7.41 30.52
CA ASP A 205 21.36 7.12 29.48
C ASP A 205 20.26 8.17 29.48
N TYR A 206 19.82 8.53 28.27
CA TYR A 206 18.82 9.57 28.15
C TYR A 206 18.01 9.49 26.87
N ALA A 207 16.69 9.65 27.00
CA ALA A 207 15.79 9.79 25.87
C ALA A 207 14.89 11.02 26.06
N ASP A 208 14.78 11.86 25.03
CA ASP A 208 13.93 13.06 25.03
C ASP A 208 13.38 13.34 23.62
N GLY A 209 12.35 14.18 23.55
CA GLY A 209 11.59 14.49 22.35
C GLY A 209 10.71 13.31 21.92
N ALA A 210 10.63 13.07 20.62
CA ALA A 210 9.97 11.90 20.06
C ALA A 210 11.02 10.84 19.64
N HIS A 211 11.12 9.78 20.44
CA HIS A 211 12.05 8.66 20.29
C HIS A 211 11.29 7.32 20.24
N PRO A 212 11.94 6.20 19.88
CA PRO A 212 11.33 4.87 19.90
C PRO A 212 10.80 4.47 21.27
N TYR A 213 9.84 3.54 21.30
CA TYR A 213 9.36 2.95 22.55
C TYR A 213 10.32 1.87 23.08
N GLY A 214 10.46 1.82 24.42
CA GLY A 214 11.36 0.91 25.15
C GLY A 214 12.31 1.62 26.15
N PRO A 215 12.97 2.75 25.81
CA PRO A 215 13.96 3.43 26.66
C PRO A 215 13.46 4.01 28.00
N SER A 216 12.19 3.78 28.35
CA SER A 216 11.58 4.24 29.60
C SER A 216 10.89 3.10 30.36
N GLU A 217 11.14 1.84 29.96
CA GLU A 217 10.65 0.65 30.68
C GLU A 217 11.56 0.26 31.86
N ASP A 218 12.83 0.62 31.79
CA ASP A 218 13.87 0.33 32.77
C ASP A 218 14.75 1.59 32.91
N PRO A 219 14.97 2.14 34.12
CA PRO A 219 15.74 3.37 34.31
C PRO A 219 17.27 3.14 34.42
N PHE A 220 17.73 1.89 34.26
CA PHE A 220 19.15 1.51 34.28
C PHE A 220 19.56 0.70 33.04
N ASN A 221 18.67 0.57 32.03
CA ASN A 221 18.92 -0.26 30.86
C ASN A 221 18.15 0.20 29.62
N LEU A 222 18.83 0.43 28.50
CA LEU A 222 18.13 0.77 27.26
C LEU A 222 17.54 -0.45 26.56
N LYS A 223 16.23 -0.39 26.29
CA LYS A 223 15.54 -1.36 25.42
C LYS A 223 14.91 -0.63 24.24
N ILE A 224 14.96 -1.22 23.05
CA ILE A 224 14.28 -0.70 21.86
C ILE A 224 13.49 -1.80 21.18
N TYR A 225 12.22 -1.51 20.87
CA TYR A 225 11.32 -2.39 20.13
C TYR A 225 11.25 -2.02 18.64
N TYR A 226 11.51 -3.01 17.80
CA TYR A 226 11.58 -2.94 16.35
C TYR A 226 10.48 -3.78 15.70
N CYS A 227 10.06 -3.38 14.51
CA CYS A 227 9.06 -4.08 13.72
C CYS A 227 9.70 -4.50 12.41
N TYR A 228 9.95 -5.80 12.26
CA TYR A 228 10.43 -6.40 11.02
C TYR A 228 9.23 -6.66 10.10
N TYR A 229 9.22 -6.03 8.93
CA TYR A 229 8.21 -6.23 7.91
C TYR A 229 8.77 -7.09 6.79
N GLU A 230 8.08 -8.17 6.45
CA GLU A 230 8.41 -9.04 5.32
C GLU A 230 7.27 -9.02 4.27
N PRO A 231 7.58 -9.04 2.96
CA PRO A 231 6.57 -9.10 1.92
C PRO A 231 5.64 -10.33 2.06
N VAL A 232 4.34 -10.13 1.87
CA VAL A 232 3.41 -11.26 1.71
C VAL A 232 3.71 -11.93 0.37
N THR A 233 4.03 -13.22 0.41
CA THR A 233 4.33 -14.04 -0.78
C THR A 233 3.13 -14.90 -1.18
N TRP A 234 3.05 -15.25 -2.47
CA TRP A 234 2.02 -16.16 -2.99
C TRP A 234 2.11 -17.54 -2.31
N PRO A 235 0.98 -18.16 -1.92
CA PRO A 235 0.98 -19.52 -1.37
C PRO A 235 1.70 -20.53 -2.29
N SER A 236 2.27 -21.56 -1.70
CA SER A 236 2.92 -22.64 -2.44
C SER A 236 1.90 -23.56 -3.15
N GLY A 237 2.40 -24.58 -3.85
CA GLY A 237 1.58 -25.39 -4.75
C GLY A 237 1.27 -24.67 -6.07
N THR A 238 0.40 -25.28 -6.87
CA THR A 238 0.10 -24.88 -8.25
C THR A 238 -1.38 -24.55 -8.44
N TYR A 239 -1.67 -23.48 -9.18
CA TYR A 239 -3.03 -22.95 -9.38
C TYR A 239 -3.07 -21.94 -10.52
N GLY A 240 -4.27 -21.47 -10.87
CA GLY A 240 -4.46 -20.33 -11.75
C GLY A 240 -5.39 -19.26 -11.17
N LEU A 241 -5.25 -18.03 -11.64
CA LEU A 241 -6.14 -16.90 -11.36
C LEU A 241 -6.67 -16.30 -12.68
N PRO A 242 -7.87 -15.66 -12.67
CA PRO A 242 -8.31 -14.86 -13.81
C PRO A 242 -7.34 -13.69 -14.04
N MET A 243 -6.97 -13.47 -15.30
CA MET A 243 -6.08 -12.39 -15.68
C MET A 243 -6.80 -11.02 -15.60
N PRO A 244 -6.26 -10.01 -14.90
CA PRO A 244 -6.74 -8.63 -15.01
C PRO A 244 -6.18 -7.92 -16.25
N VAL A 245 -6.77 -6.77 -16.62
CA VAL A 245 -6.31 -5.93 -17.76
C VAL A 245 -4.88 -5.42 -17.61
N SER A 246 -4.35 -5.35 -16.39
CA SER A 246 -2.93 -5.06 -16.08
C SER A 246 -1.97 -6.19 -16.45
N GLY A 247 -2.48 -7.38 -16.81
CA GLY A 247 -1.72 -8.62 -16.83
C GLY A 247 -1.62 -9.26 -15.45
N CYS A 248 -0.86 -10.36 -15.37
CA CYS A 248 -0.75 -11.18 -14.16
C CYS A 248 -0.03 -10.47 -13.00
N PRO A 249 -0.28 -10.89 -11.74
CA PRO A 249 0.43 -10.37 -10.57
C PRO A 249 1.85 -10.98 -10.47
N ASP A 250 2.68 -10.72 -11.48
CA ASP A 250 4.09 -11.11 -11.57
C ASP A 250 4.92 -10.36 -10.52
N ASP A 251 5.70 -11.08 -9.69
CA ASP A 251 6.59 -10.53 -8.65
C ASP A 251 7.97 -11.23 -8.62
N GLU A 252 8.87 -10.82 -7.72
CA GLU A 252 10.23 -11.40 -7.60
C GLU A 252 10.23 -12.91 -7.28
N THR A 253 9.11 -13.45 -6.77
CA THR A 253 8.97 -14.85 -6.32
C THR A 253 8.15 -15.73 -7.28
N VAL A 254 7.22 -15.14 -8.06
CA VAL A 254 6.35 -15.85 -9.00
C VAL A 254 6.32 -15.16 -10.38
N SER A 255 6.81 -15.91 -11.37
CA SER A 255 6.58 -15.63 -12.80
C SER A 255 5.37 -16.45 -13.27
N TRP A 256 4.32 -15.77 -13.75
CA TRP A 256 3.08 -16.40 -14.17
C TRP A 256 3.09 -16.71 -15.67
N LYS A 257 2.74 -17.96 -15.99
CA LYS A 257 2.43 -18.36 -17.36
C LYS A 257 1.04 -17.87 -17.76
N LYS A 258 0.82 -17.75 -19.07
CA LYS A 258 -0.30 -16.99 -19.64
C LYS A 258 -0.98 -17.83 -20.72
N GLY A 259 -2.30 -17.90 -20.66
CA GLY A 259 -3.13 -18.64 -21.62
C GLY A 259 -4.54 -18.07 -21.74
N TRP A 260 -5.33 -18.60 -22.66
CA TRP A 260 -6.69 -18.14 -22.94
C TRP A 260 -7.58 -19.25 -23.50
N THR A 261 -8.88 -19.16 -23.23
CA THR A 261 -9.95 -19.86 -23.96
C THR A 261 -10.84 -18.83 -24.66
N TYR A 262 -11.42 -19.20 -25.78
CA TYR A 262 -12.52 -18.50 -26.44
C TYR A 262 -13.63 -19.53 -26.60
N HIS A 263 -14.74 -19.26 -25.94
CA HIS A 263 -15.97 -20.04 -26.00
C HIS A 263 -16.81 -19.54 -27.17
N ASP A 264 -17.28 -20.45 -28.02
CA ASP A 264 -18.28 -20.13 -29.05
C ASP A 264 -19.68 -20.33 -28.45
N THR A 265 -20.44 -19.23 -28.35
CA THR A 265 -21.67 -19.18 -27.56
C THR A 265 -22.87 -18.84 -28.42
N GLU A 266 -23.86 -19.74 -28.46
CA GLU A 266 -25.21 -19.61 -29.04
C GLU A 266 -25.39 -18.49 -30.09
N ASP A 267 -25.33 -18.87 -31.36
CA ASP A 267 -25.49 -17.97 -32.51
C ASP A 267 -26.88 -17.28 -32.49
N ASP A 268 -27.93 -18.01 -32.09
CA ASP A 268 -29.33 -17.62 -32.15
C ASP A 268 -29.95 -17.34 -30.76
N ASN A 269 -30.47 -16.12 -30.53
CA ASN A 269 -31.07 -15.68 -29.26
C ASN A 269 -30.11 -15.58 -28.04
N ASN A 270 -28.80 -15.46 -28.26
CA ASN A 270 -27.81 -15.22 -27.18
C ASN A 270 -28.25 -14.17 -26.15
N GLN A 271 -27.98 -14.46 -24.88
CA GLN A 271 -28.22 -13.57 -23.73
C GLN A 271 -26.93 -13.23 -22.97
N ASN A 272 -25.78 -13.30 -23.65
CA ASN A 272 -24.46 -12.95 -23.12
C ASN A 272 -24.47 -11.57 -22.46
N GLN A 273 -24.08 -11.52 -21.19
CA GLN A 273 -24.05 -10.32 -20.37
C GLN A 273 -22.73 -10.22 -19.60
N ARG A 274 -22.33 -8.98 -19.29
CA ARG A 274 -21.26 -8.62 -18.36
C ARG A 274 -21.59 -7.27 -17.71
N SER A 275 -20.94 -6.97 -16.59
CA SER A 275 -20.99 -5.64 -15.98
C SER A 275 -20.42 -4.56 -16.92
N GLU A 276 -20.90 -3.32 -16.79
CA GLU A 276 -20.39 -2.17 -17.56
C GLU A 276 -18.91 -1.91 -17.25
N VAL A 277 -18.56 -1.97 -15.96
CA VAL A 277 -17.19 -1.96 -15.46
C VAL A 277 -16.67 -3.39 -15.40
N TYR A 278 -15.65 -3.73 -16.20
CA TYR A 278 -15.13 -5.09 -16.30
C TYR A 278 -13.61 -5.08 -16.56
N HIS A 279 -12.82 -5.49 -15.56
CA HIS A 279 -11.36 -5.38 -15.56
C HIS A 279 -10.61 -6.69 -15.92
N MET A 280 -11.27 -7.64 -16.60
CA MET A 280 -10.58 -8.78 -17.24
C MET A 280 -10.40 -8.52 -18.76
N PRO A 281 -9.26 -8.88 -19.37
CA PRO A 281 -8.98 -8.63 -20.78
C PRO A 281 -9.45 -9.80 -21.66
N GLY A 282 -10.34 -9.55 -22.60
CA GLY A 282 -10.80 -10.54 -23.56
C GLY A 282 -11.69 -9.92 -24.63
N ASN A 283 -11.92 -10.65 -25.72
CA ASN A 283 -13.06 -10.36 -26.58
C ASN A 283 -14.36 -10.73 -25.83
N PHE A 284 -15.38 -9.91 -25.97
CA PHE A 284 -16.73 -10.20 -25.50
C PHE A 284 -17.69 -9.77 -26.60
N SER A 285 -18.51 -10.71 -27.06
CA SER A 285 -19.43 -10.51 -28.18
C SER A 285 -20.71 -11.33 -27.98
N LYS A 286 -21.65 -11.17 -28.89
CA LYS A 286 -22.87 -11.98 -28.94
C LYS A 286 -22.60 -13.48 -29.11
N HIS A 287 -21.61 -13.81 -29.93
CA HIS A 287 -21.32 -15.17 -30.43
C HIS A 287 -20.12 -15.82 -29.73
N GLY A 288 -19.50 -15.14 -28.76
CA GLY A 288 -18.41 -15.74 -28.03
C GLY A 288 -17.70 -14.83 -27.04
N ILE A 289 -17.06 -15.47 -26.06
CA ILE A 289 -16.44 -14.87 -24.88
C ILE A 289 -15.01 -15.42 -24.71
N GLN A 290 -14.02 -14.54 -24.63
CA GLN A 290 -12.63 -14.93 -24.35
C GLN A 290 -12.29 -14.76 -22.87
N GLN A 291 -11.91 -15.85 -22.20
CA GLN A 291 -11.33 -15.83 -20.86
C GLN A 291 -9.80 -15.89 -20.95
N LYS A 292 -9.09 -15.28 -19.98
CA LYS A 292 -7.62 -15.30 -19.92
C LYS A 292 -7.13 -15.65 -18.52
N PHE A 293 -6.05 -16.42 -18.48
CA PHE A 293 -5.58 -17.09 -17.27
C PHE A 293 -4.13 -16.73 -16.96
N CYS A 294 -3.87 -16.55 -15.68
CA CYS A 294 -2.54 -16.51 -15.08
C CYS A 294 -2.31 -17.86 -14.39
N ILE A 295 -1.36 -18.66 -14.86
CA ILE A 295 -1.07 -20.00 -14.32
C ILE A 295 0.27 -20.01 -13.61
N LYS A 296 0.26 -20.47 -12.35
CA LYS A 296 1.43 -20.77 -11.54
C LYS A 296 1.61 -22.29 -11.51
N ASP A 297 2.49 -22.79 -12.37
CA ASP A 297 2.85 -24.22 -12.46
C ASP A 297 4.09 -24.59 -11.63
N THR A 298 4.74 -23.62 -11.01
CA THR A 298 5.82 -23.85 -10.04
C THR A 298 5.26 -24.05 -8.62
N PRO A 299 5.56 -25.16 -7.93
CA PRO A 299 5.02 -25.42 -6.59
C PRO A 299 5.70 -24.62 -5.48
N LYS A 300 6.81 -23.92 -5.75
CA LYS A 300 7.48 -23.04 -4.78
C LYS A 300 6.59 -21.82 -4.43
N GLY A 301 6.71 -21.32 -3.22
CA GLY A 301 5.95 -20.17 -2.71
C GLY A 301 6.11 -20.05 -1.19
N GLY A 302 5.25 -19.27 -0.55
CA GLY A 302 5.15 -19.17 0.90
C GLY A 302 4.38 -20.34 1.53
N SER A 303 3.35 -20.03 2.31
CA SER A 303 2.51 -21.02 3.02
C SER A 303 1.89 -22.08 2.09
N GLU A 304 1.87 -23.34 2.51
CA GLU A 304 1.10 -24.42 1.85
C GLU A 304 -0.42 -24.28 2.05
N PHE A 305 -0.82 -23.53 3.08
CA PHE A 305 -2.21 -23.20 3.36
C PHE A 305 -2.56 -21.82 2.79
N TRP A 306 -3.61 -21.79 1.97
CA TRP A 306 -4.27 -20.54 1.60
C TRP A 306 -5.06 -19.98 2.80
N PRO A 307 -5.29 -18.66 2.89
CA PRO A 307 -6.12 -18.08 3.95
C PRO A 307 -7.54 -18.67 3.97
N GLU A 308 -8.11 -18.96 5.15
CA GLU A 308 -9.51 -19.40 5.24
C GLU A 308 -10.47 -18.27 4.84
N GLY A 309 -11.34 -18.54 3.88
CA GLY A 309 -12.28 -17.57 3.33
C GLY A 309 -13.22 -18.21 2.31
N LYS A 310 -14.06 -17.40 1.66
CA LYS A 310 -15.13 -17.84 0.76
C LYS A 310 -14.83 -17.43 -0.68
N TYR A 311 -13.95 -18.18 -1.33
CA TYR A 311 -13.48 -17.89 -2.68
C TYR A 311 -12.94 -19.13 -3.40
N CYS A 312 -12.84 -19.07 -4.72
CA CYS A 312 -12.21 -20.09 -5.55
C CYS A 312 -11.07 -19.52 -6.40
N ILE A 313 -10.15 -20.40 -6.77
CA ILE A 313 -9.09 -20.20 -7.76
C ILE A 313 -9.20 -21.32 -8.81
N TYR A 314 -8.58 -21.15 -9.98
CA TYR A 314 -8.53 -22.22 -10.98
C TYR A 314 -7.60 -23.35 -10.50
N LYS A 315 -8.01 -24.60 -10.72
CA LYS A 315 -7.21 -25.77 -10.36
C LYS A 315 -6.03 -25.96 -11.32
N LYS A 316 -4.87 -26.30 -10.76
CA LYS A 316 -3.70 -26.79 -11.51
C LYS A 316 -2.98 -27.87 -10.71
N GLY A 317 -3.02 -29.11 -11.16
CA GLY A 317 -2.54 -30.25 -10.39
C GLY A 317 -3.43 -30.58 -9.19
N VAL A 318 -2.84 -30.65 -8.00
CA VAL A 318 -3.56 -30.94 -6.75
C VAL A 318 -3.99 -29.64 -6.08
N CYS A 319 -5.23 -29.56 -5.60
CA CYS A 319 -5.68 -28.37 -4.88
C CYS A 319 -4.94 -28.19 -3.54
N PRO A 320 -4.75 -26.94 -3.08
CA PRO A 320 -4.15 -26.65 -1.78
C PRO A 320 -4.85 -27.35 -0.60
N ALA A 321 -4.11 -27.64 0.46
CA ALA A 321 -4.49 -28.60 1.52
C ALA A 321 -5.79 -28.26 2.30
N ASN A 322 -6.32 -27.04 2.18
CA ASN A 322 -7.58 -26.60 2.80
C ASN A 322 -8.69 -26.23 1.79
N MET A 323 -8.46 -26.43 0.49
CA MET A 323 -9.44 -26.19 -0.57
C MET A 323 -10.15 -27.47 -1.02
N LYS A 324 -11.32 -27.33 -1.65
CA LYS A 324 -12.10 -28.43 -2.24
C LYS A 324 -12.10 -28.34 -3.76
N ASP A 325 -12.08 -29.51 -4.41
CA ASP A 325 -12.32 -29.64 -5.85
C ASP A 325 -13.73 -29.18 -6.22
N GLY A 326 -13.84 -28.52 -7.38
CA GLY A 326 -15.07 -28.24 -8.10
C GLY A 326 -14.81 -28.10 -9.60
N TYR A 327 -15.87 -28.01 -10.40
CA TYR A 327 -15.77 -27.75 -11.84
C TYR A 327 -17.00 -26.98 -12.33
N VAL A 328 -16.85 -26.30 -13.47
CA VAL A 328 -17.96 -25.79 -14.28
C VAL A 328 -17.77 -26.33 -15.69
N ARG A 329 -18.86 -26.85 -16.28
CA ARG A 329 -18.94 -27.29 -17.67
C ARG A 329 -19.87 -26.34 -18.41
N TRP A 330 -19.42 -25.86 -19.55
CA TRP A 330 -20.24 -25.22 -20.57
C TRP A 330 -20.41 -26.23 -21.71
N ASP A 331 -21.64 -26.43 -22.18
CA ASP A 331 -21.93 -27.13 -23.43
C ASP A 331 -21.97 -26.03 -24.51
N ASP A 332 -20.78 -25.68 -25.01
CA ASP A 332 -20.57 -24.60 -25.99
C ASP A 332 -21.01 -25.06 -27.41
N GLU A 333 -21.25 -24.13 -28.33
CA GLU A 333 -21.97 -24.45 -29.58
C GLU A 333 -21.14 -25.30 -30.58
N GLN A 334 -21.83 -26.23 -31.26
CA GLN A 334 -21.28 -27.13 -32.27
C GLN A 334 -21.87 -26.88 -33.66
N SER A 335 -21.70 -25.66 -34.15
CA SER A 335 -22.05 -25.26 -35.52
C SER A 335 -20.90 -25.54 -36.52
N GLU A 336 -21.22 -25.65 -37.81
CA GLU A 336 -20.23 -25.66 -38.91
C GLU A 336 -19.98 -24.24 -39.51
N ILE A 337 -20.61 -23.21 -38.96
CA ILE A 337 -20.72 -21.86 -39.53
C ILE A 337 -19.67 -20.90 -38.94
N ASP A 338 -19.33 -21.07 -37.66
CA ASP A 338 -18.54 -20.12 -36.86
C ASP A 338 -17.24 -20.73 -36.26
N LEU A 339 -16.87 -20.36 -35.04
CA LEU A 339 -15.49 -20.33 -34.54
C LEU A 339 -15.13 -21.34 -33.43
N ASN A 340 -15.86 -22.46 -33.29
CA ASN A 340 -15.50 -23.73 -32.64
C ASN A 340 -14.41 -23.62 -31.55
N ASP A 341 -14.82 -23.69 -30.28
CA ASP A 341 -14.01 -23.61 -29.04
C ASP A 341 -12.48 -23.68 -29.20
N LYS A 342 -11.81 -22.57 -28.82
CA LYS A 342 -10.38 -22.37 -29.06
C LYS A 342 -9.64 -22.07 -27.78
N HIS A 343 -8.41 -22.57 -27.67
CA HIS A 343 -7.55 -22.32 -26.52
C HIS A 343 -6.07 -22.26 -26.92
N GLN A 344 -5.26 -21.56 -26.12
CA GLN A 344 -3.81 -21.46 -26.33
C GLN A 344 -3.08 -21.09 -25.03
N GLY A 345 -1.82 -21.54 -24.91
CA GLY A 345 -0.97 -21.25 -23.76
C GLY A 345 -1.25 -22.17 -22.58
N ASP A 346 -0.81 -21.78 -21.39
CA ASP A 346 -1.04 -22.56 -20.17
C ASP A 346 -2.45 -22.29 -19.62
N LEU A 347 -3.21 -23.36 -19.40
CA LEU A 347 -4.61 -23.32 -18.99
C LEU A 347 -4.79 -23.94 -17.58
N PRO A 348 -5.91 -23.64 -16.89
CA PRO A 348 -6.39 -24.47 -15.78
C PRO A 348 -6.52 -25.94 -16.17
N ASP A 349 -6.56 -26.82 -15.18
CA ASP A 349 -6.97 -28.22 -15.43
C ASP A 349 -8.44 -28.26 -15.84
N GLY A 350 -8.76 -29.09 -16.83
CA GLY A 350 -10.06 -29.06 -17.47
C GLY A 350 -10.15 -29.96 -18.71
N VAL A 351 -11.24 -29.81 -19.44
CA VAL A 351 -11.45 -30.34 -20.80
C VAL A 351 -11.64 -29.13 -21.71
N TYR A 352 -10.96 -29.12 -22.86
CA TYR A 352 -11.05 -28.06 -23.85
C TYR A 352 -11.11 -28.70 -25.23
N ASP A 353 -12.24 -29.34 -25.54
CA ASP A 353 -12.51 -29.85 -26.88
C ASP A 353 -13.49 -28.93 -27.63
N LYS A 354 -13.89 -29.30 -28.85
CA LYS A 354 -14.77 -28.48 -29.70
C LYS A 354 -16.24 -28.50 -29.31
N SER A 355 -16.62 -29.31 -28.33
CA SER A 355 -18.02 -29.63 -28.00
C SER A 355 -18.42 -29.18 -26.60
N HIS A 356 -17.44 -28.94 -25.73
CA HIS A 356 -17.63 -28.40 -24.39
C HIS A 356 -16.29 -27.97 -23.79
N THR A 357 -16.25 -26.79 -23.19
CA THR A 357 -15.20 -26.47 -22.22
C THR A 357 -15.64 -26.85 -20.79
N THR A 358 -14.75 -27.50 -20.04
CA THR A 358 -14.90 -27.74 -18.60
C THR A 358 -13.68 -27.20 -17.88
N ILE A 359 -13.86 -26.29 -16.93
CA ILE A 359 -12.77 -25.74 -16.11
C ILE A 359 -12.91 -26.23 -14.67
N ASN A 360 -11.81 -26.69 -14.09
CA ASN A 360 -11.74 -27.13 -12.70
C ASN A 360 -11.27 -26.02 -11.76
N TYR A 361 -11.72 -26.07 -10.51
CA TYR A 361 -11.51 -25.06 -9.48
C TYR A 361 -11.06 -25.68 -8.15
N CYS A 362 -10.31 -24.90 -7.38
CA CYS A 362 -10.03 -25.13 -5.98
C CYS A 362 -10.73 -24.06 -5.16
N CYS A 363 -11.66 -24.44 -4.28
CA CYS A 363 -12.46 -23.50 -3.50
C CYS A 363 -12.12 -23.56 -2.00
N SER A 364 -11.78 -22.42 -1.41
CA SER A 364 -11.80 -22.21 0.04
C SER A 364 -13.26 -22.07 0.48
N THR A 365 -13.68 -22.90 1.44
CA THR A 365 -15.11 -23.07 1.80
C THR A 365 -15.42 -22.76 3.27
N LYS A 366 -14.41 -22.30 4.02
CA LYS A 366 -14.49 -21.95 5.45
C LYS A 366 -14.45 -20.42 5.64
N GLY A 367 -14.36 -19.92 6.88
CA GLY A 367 -14.31 -18.48 7.15
C GLY A 367 -15.55 -17.70 6.71
N ASN A 368 -15.38 -16.39 6.50
CA ASN A 368 -16.42 -15.41 6.18
C ASN A 368 -15.85 -14.39 5.17
N VAL A 369 -16.61 -14.04 4.13
CA VAL A 369 -16.25 -13.00 3.14
C VAL A 369 -15.85 -11.67 3.77
N ASN A 370 -16.41 -11.35 4.94
CA ASN A 370 -16.15 -10.09 5.64
C ASN A 370 -14.87 -10.08 6.47
N ASN A 371 -14.26 -11.23 6.73
CA ASN A 371 -12.99 -11.31 7.47
C ASN A 371 -11.84 -11.10 6.47
N PRO A 372 -11.03 -10.02 6.57
CA PRO A 372 -9.99 -9.74 5.59
C PRO A 372 -8.90 -10.83 5.54
N ILE A 373 -8.60 -11.33 4.34
CA ILE A 373 -7.49 -12.29 4.13
C ILE A 373 -6.21 -11.61 3.64
N GLN A 374 -5.07 -12.26 3.85
CA GLN A 374 -3.75 -11.74 3.50
C GLN A 374 -3.16 -12.50 2.30
N LEU A 375 -2.96 -11.79 1.18
CA LEU A 375 -2.38 -12.27 -0.08
C LEU A 375 -1.55 -11.13 -0.72
N PRO A 376 -0.71 -11.39 -1.73
CA PRO A 376 0.12 -10.35 -2.37
C PRO A 376 -0.73 -9.39 -3.21
N ALA A 377 -1.15 -8.28 -2.60
CA ALA A 377 -2.06 -7.29 -3.20
C ALA A 377 -1.36 -6.06 -3.81
N LEU A 378 -0.05 -6.12 -4.02
CA LEU A 378 0.72 -5.02 -4.64
C LEU A 378 0.47 -4.88 -6.15
N LYS A 379 -0.17 -5.87 -6.77
CA LYS A 379 -0.68 -5.81 -8.15
C LYS A 379 -2.11 -6.34 -8.17
N PRO A 380 -2.99 -5.82 -9.05
CA PRO A 380 -4.35 -6.33 -9.18
C PRO A 380 -4.37 -7.84 -9.48
N PHE A 381 -5.32 -8.55 -8.89
CA PHE A 381 -5.61 -9.95 -9.19
C PHE A 381 -7.08 -10.26 -8.89
N TYR A 382 -7.54 -11.43 -9.32
CA TYR A 382 -8.90 -11.90 -9.08
C TYR A 382 -8.93 -13.15 -8.20
N LEU A 383 -9.88 -13.16 -7.27
CA LEU A 383 -10.43 -14.38 -6.69
C LEU A 383 -11.86 -14.52 -7.19
N LEU A 384 -12.29 -15.75 -7.47
CA LEU A 384 -13.68 -16.05 -7.83
C LEU A 384 -14.50 -16.18 -6.55
N THR A 385 -15.76 -15.75 -6.54
CA THR A 385 -16.59 -15.83 -5.33
C THR A 385 -17.03 -17.27 -5.03
N TYR A 386 -17.35 -17.58 -3.77
CA TYR A 386 -17.89 -18.89 -3.39
C TYR A 386 -19.16 -18.75 -2.54
N GLY A 387 -20.25 -19.37 -3.01
CA GLY A 387 -21.53 -19.47 -2.28
C GLY A 387 -22.35 -18.17 -2.18
N SER A 388 -21.85 -17.04 -2.70
CA SER A 388 -22.58 -15.78 -2.83
C SER A 388 -21.93 -14.90 -3.91
N ALA A 389 -22.56 -13.75 -4.22
CA ALA A 389 -21.95 -12.72 -5.06
C ALA A 389 -20.96 -11.81 -4.30
N GLN A 390 -20.84 -11.92 -2.97
CA GLN A 390 -19.95 -11.06 -2.19
C GLN A 390 -18.48 -11.45 -2.39
N CYS A 391 -17.65 -10.47 -2.74
CA CYS A 391 -16.20 -10.63 -2.81
C CYS A 391 -15.60 -10.89 -1.42
N GLN A 392 -14.60 -11.76 -1.37
CA GLN A 392 -13.77 -11.97 -0.20
C GLN A 392 -12.95 -10.69 0.08
N LYS A 393 -13.13 -10.06 1.25
CA LYS A 393 -12.30 -8.92 1.67
C LYS A 393 -10.85 -9.34 1.85
N LEU A 394 -9.93 -8.44 1.49
CA LEU A 394 -8.48 -8.59 1.67
C LEU A 394 -7.92 -7.49 2.58
N ILE A 395 -6.74 -7.73 3.16
CA ILE A 395 -5.97 -6.70 3.85
C ILE A 395 -5.27 -5.82 2.81
N VAL A 396 -6.01 -4.84 2.31
CA VAL A 396 -5.56 -3.77 1.41
C VAL A 396 -6.03 -2.45 2.01
N ILE A 397 -5.33 -1.36 1.69
CA ILE A 397 -5.79 0.01 1.89
C ILE A 397 -5.64 0.72 0.55
N ASP A 398 -6.72 1.30 0.07
CA ASP A 398 -6.72 2.10 -1.15
C ASP A 398 -5.96 3.43 -0.92
N ASP A 399 -5.52 4.11 -1.98
CA ASP A 399 -4.65 5.31 -1.87
C ASP A 399 -5.32 6.51 -1.18
N ALA A 400 -6.62 6.44 -0.90
CA ALA A 400 -7.32 7.38 -0.02
C ALA A 400 -7.16 6.95 1.45
N GLY A 401 -6.58 7.83 2.27
CA GLY A 401 -6.50 7.68 3.73
C GLY A 401 -7.83 7.84 4.47
N ASP A 402 -8.94 7.40 3.88
CA ASP A 402 -10.31 7.48 4.41
C ASP A 402 -11.03 6.13 4.25
N ARG A 403 -12.05 5.87 5.08
CA ARG A 403 -12.72 4.57 5.19
C ARG A 403 -13.83 4.36 4.17
N SER A 404 -13.50 4.31 2.88
CA SER A 404 -14.42 3.73 1.89
C SER A 404 -14.45 2.21 2.02
N LEU A 405 -15.38 1.70 2.84
CA LEU A 405 -15.88 0.35 2.62
C LEU A 405 -16.51 0.32 1.21
N LEU A 406 -16.03 -0.56 0.33
CA LEU A 406 -16.71 -0.86 -0.93
C LEU A 406 -18.04 -1.56 -0.65
N HIS A 407 -19.07 -0.74 -0.43
CA HIS A 407 -20.47 -1.12 -0.52
C HIS A 407 -20.96 -0.89 -1.95
N ASP A 408 -21.73 -1.86 -2.44
CA ASP A 408 -22.33 -1.87 -3.77
C ASP A 408 -23.86 -1.72 -3.61
N ASP A 409 -24.31 -0.48 -3.42
CA ASP A 409 -25.70 -0.07 -3.61
C ASP A 409 -25.80 1.37 -4.14
N GLY A 410 -26.97 1.71 -4.67
CA GLY A 410 -27.17 2.90 -5.50
C GLY A 410 -28.01 4.00 -4.85
N SER A 411 -27.67 5.24 -5.20
CA SER A 411 -28.52 6.45 -5.15
C SER A 411 -29.12 6.88 -3.80
N SER A 412 -28.44 7.84 -3.13
CA SER A 412 -28.99 8.87 -2.21
C SER A 412 -29.65 8.36 -0.90
N VAL A 413 -29.62 9.09 0.23
CA VAL A 413 -30.03 10.51 0.43
C VAL A 413 -29.28 11.12 1.63
N ASP A 414 -29.00 12.43 1.57
CA ASP A 414 -28.55 13.23 2.72
C ASP A 414 -29.64 13.39 3.79
N VAL A 415 -29.36 12.98 5.04
CA VAL A 415 -30.10 13.44 6.23
C VAL A 415 -29.09 13.71 7.35
N ASN A 416 -29.14 14.92 7.91
CA ASN A 416 -28.45 15.29 9.15
C ASN A 416 -29.43 15.21 10.33
N ASP A 417 -28.89 15.41 11.55
CA ASP A 417 -29.56 15.27 12.85
C ASP A 417 -29.79 13.80 13.28
N GLY A 418 -29.71 13.44 14.55
CA GLY A 418 -29.29 14.22 15.73
C GLY A 418 -30.03 13.81 17.01
N TYR A 419 -29.31 13.82 18.14
CA TYR A 419 -29.76 13.61 19.53
C TYR A 419 -30.07 12.17 20.02
N ASP A 420 -29.35 11.84 21.10
CA ASP A 420 -29.73 11.16 22.35
C ASP A 420 -30.71 9.96 22.32
N ASP A 421 -30.17 8.78 22.60
CA ASP A 421 -30.91 7.65 23.17
C ASP A 421 -31.29 7.95 24.63
N ASP A 422 -32.58 8.12 24.94
CA ASP A 422 -33.08 7.84 26.29
C ASP A 422 -34.54 7.33 26.31
N PHE A 423 -34.73 6.30 27.14
CA PHE A 423 -35.99 5.72 27.66
C PHE A 423 -37.06 5.02 26.78
N PHE A 424 -37.03 3.68 26.89
CA PHE A 424 -38.16 2.75 27.16
C PHE A 424 -39.24 2.42 26.10
N PHE A 425 -39.52 1.11 26.00
CA PHE A 425 -40.61 0.52 25.22
C PHE A 425 -41.97 0.62 25.92
N TYR A 426 -43.04 0.75 25.13
CA TYR A 426 -44.38 0.26 25.43
C TYR A 426 -45.02 -0.28 24.15
N ASP A 427 -45.46 -1.54 24.16
CA ASP A 427 -46.28 -2.11 23.09
C ASP A 427 -47.70 -1.52 23.09
N ASN A 428 -48.31 -1.44 21.90
CA ASN A 428 -49.69 -1.89 21.71
C ASN A 428 -50.04 -2.10 20.23
N GLU A 429 -51.03 -2.95 19.99
CA GLU A 429 -51.51 -3.37 18.67
C GLU A 429 -52.46 -2.34 18.04
N GLU A 430 -52.50 -2.26 16.70
CA GLU A 430 -53.68 -2.64 15.88
C GLU A 430 -53.54 -2.22 14.39
N GLY A 431 -54.23 -2.95 13.50
CA GLY A 431 -55.12 -2.26 12.54
C GLY A 431 -54.64 -1.85 11.13
N TYR A 432 -54.61 -2.83 10.22
CA TYR A 432 -55.44 -2.82 9.00
C TYR A 432 -55.01 -2.13 7.66
N GLU A 433 -55.21 -2.91 6.59
CA GLU A 433 -55.40 -2.63 5.14
C GLU A 433 -54.35 -1.94 4.22
N VAL A 434 -54.43 -2.34 2.95
CA VAL A 434 -53.58 -1.96 1.82
C VAL A 434 -54.44 -1.33 0.71
N PRO A 435 -54.11 -0.14 0.21
CA PRO A 435 -54.57 0.34 -1.09
C PRO A 435 -53.55 0.02 -2.19
N THR A 436 -54.02 -0.40 -3.37
CA THR A 436 -53.17 -0.58 -4.56
C THR A 436 -53.09 0.70 -5.40
N GLY A 437 -51.93 0.98 -6.00
CA GLY A 437 -51.70 2.17 -6.81
C GLY A 437 -50.80 1.92 -8.01
N LYS A 438 -51.39 1.76 -9.20
CA LYS A 438 -50.65 1.86 -10.47
C LYS A 438 -50.63 3.32 -10.92
N SER A 439 -49.49 3.81 -11.41
CA SER A 439 -49.42 4.99 -12.27
C SER A 439 -48.29 4.83 -13.28
N SER A 440 -48.43 5.47 -14.44
CA SER A 440 -47.49 5.37 -15.55
C SER A 440 -47.31 6.70 -16.28
N SER A 441 -46.08 7.21 -16.28
CA SER A 441 -45.55 8.09 -17.33
C SER A 441 -44.02 8.18 -17.17
N GLY A 442 -43.21 8.33 -18.21
CA GLY A 442 -43.57 8.58 -19.60
C GLY A 442 -43.16 9.98 -20.06
N PHE A 443 -41.87 10.32 -19.91
CA PHE A 443 -41.27 11.49 -20.51
C PHE A 443 -39.95 11.12 -21.19
N ALA A 444 -39.82 11.47 -22.46
CA ALA A 444 -38.57 11.44 -23.20
C ALA A 444 -38.09 12.89 -23.42
N VAL A 445 -36.79 13.13 -23.28
CA VAL A 445 -36.12 14.37 -23.69
C VAL A 445 -34.88 13.97 -24.51
N ALA A 446 -34.59 14.75 -25.55
CA ALA A 446 -33.73 14.33 -26.66
C ALA A 446 -32.23 14.61 -26.45
N ILE A 447 -31.43 13.87 -27.22
CA ILE A 447 -29.97 14.03 -27.36
C ILE A 447 -29.63 15.41 -27.94
N GLY A 448 -28.62 16.07 -27.38
CA GLY A 448 -28.03 17.30 -27.92
C GLY A 448 -26.50 17.27 -27.84
N CYS A 449 -25.82 17.05 -28.99
CA CYS A 449 -24.36 17.04 -29.05
C CYS A 449 -23.79 18.47 -29.06
N GLY A 450 -22.77 18.74 -28.23
CA GLY A 450 -22.00 19.99 -28.24
C GLY A 450 -20.50 19.68 -28.15
N VAL A 451 -19.71 20.16 -29.12
CA VAL A 451 -18.27 19.84 -29.23
C VAL A 451 -17.43 20.90 -28.52
N ALA A 452 -16.38 20.46 -27.81
CA ALA A 452 -15.46 21.34 -27.09
C ALA A 452 -14.55 22.15 -28.04
N GLY A 453 -14.25 23.39 -27.67
CA GLY A 453 -13.26 24.25 -28.34
C GLY A 453 -12.13 24.61 -27.38
N ALA A 454 -10.91 24.15 -27.67
CA ALA A 454 -9.72 24.50 -26.90
C ALA A 454 -9.02 25.74 -27.47
N ILE A 455 -8.52 26.62 -26.59
CA ILE A 455 -7.60 27.71 -26.95
C ILE A 455 -6.38 27.64 -26.05
N VAL A 456 -5.22 27.30 -26.63
CA VAL A 456 -3.90 27.46 -26.01
C VAL A 456 -3.26 28.70 -26.64
N GLY A 457 -2.68 29.58 -25.82
CA GLY A 457 -2.17 30.88 -26.28
C GLY A 457 -1.07 31.45 -25.38
N THR A 458 0.13 30.85 -25.43
CA THR A 458 1.34 31.43 -24.84
C THR A 458 1.93 32.51 -25.73
N ALA A 459 2.15 33.71 -25.19
CA ALA A 459 2.99 34.75 -25.78
C ALA A 459 3.52 35.69 -24.68
N SER A 460 4.72 36.22 -24.86
CA SER A 460 5.49 36.90 -23.80
C SER A 460 6.07 38.25 -24.25
N ILE A 461 6.54 39.03 -23.27
CA ILE A 461 7.66 40.00 -23.37
C ILE A 461 7.39 41.44 -23.92
N ALA A 462 7.93 42.41 -23.14
CA ALA A 462 8.51 43.73 -23.52
C ALA A 462 7.73 45.08 -23.46
N PHE A 463 8.09 45.85 -22.42
CA PHE A 463 8.61 47.24 -22.41
C PHE A 463 7.76 48.50 -22.78
N ALA A 464 7.72 49.43 -21.81
CA ALA A 464 8.00 50.89 -21.85
C ALA A 464 7.59 51.74 -23.10
N THR A 465 7.04 52.97 -23.00
CA THR A 465 6.91 53.97 -21.91
C THR A 465 5.68 54.90 -22.19
N LYS A 466 5.39 56.10 -21.64
CA LYS A 466 6.13 57.17 -20.91
C LYS A 466 5.19 58.04 -20.04
N ARG A 467 5.71 59.09 -19.37
CA ARG A 467 4.97 60.11 -18.59
C ARG A 467 4.68 61.40 -19.40
N ILE A 468 3.64 62.15 -18.99
CA ILE A 468 3.54 63.65 -18.80
C ILE A 468 2.03 63.95 -18.53
N LEU A 469 1.57 64.42 -17.34
CA LEU A 469 1.62 65.76 -16.71
C LEU A 469 0.79 66.85 -17.46
N ALA A 470 -0.01 67.75 -16.85
CA ALA A 470 -0.50 67.90 -15.46
C ALA A 470 -1.59 69.03 -15.31
N HIS A 471 -2.13 69.19 -14.07
CA HIS A 471 -2.72 70.40 -13.43
C HIS A 471 -4.03 71.08 -13.91
N LYS A 472 -5.06 71.10 -13.03
CA LYS A 472 -5.51 72.26 -12.21
C LYS A 472 -6.75 71.94 -11.34
N ALA A 473 -7.19 72.77 -10.38
CA ALA A 473 -6.61 73.04 -9.04
C ALA A 473 -7.38 74.17 -8.28
N ARG A 474 -8.05 73.86 -7.16
CA ARG A 474 -8.44 74.72 -6.00
C ARG A 474 -9.33 73.89 -5.04
N ALA A 475 -9.22 73.80 -3.70
CA ALA A 475 -8.49 74.46 -2.60
C ALA A 475 -9.29 75.51 -1.76
N VAL A 476 -9.37 75.26 -0.44
CA VAL A 476 -9.62 76.11 0.78
C VAL A 476 -9.71 75.10 1.97
N TYR A 477 -8.75 75.05 2.91
CA TYR A 477 -8.74 75.61 4.30
C TYR A 477 -9.87 75.07 5.23
N ASP A 478 -9.69 74.75 6.52
CA ASP A 478 -8.60 74.90 7.54
C ASP A 478 -8.30 73.53 8.23
N ALA A 479 -7.19 73.18 8.92
CA ALA A 479 -6.07 73.86 9.60
C ALA A 479 -6.18 74.01 11.15
N VAL A 480 -5.68 73.02 11.92
CA VAL A 480 -5.25 73.14 13.33
C VAL A 480 -4.07 72.18 13.63
N ASP A 481 -2.95 72.71 14.12
CA ASP A 481 -1.89 72.06 14.92
C ASP A 481 -1.07 73.20 15.62
N PRO A 482 -0.47 73.01 16.81
CA PRO A 482 0.99 72.83 16.84
C PRO A 482 1.58 71.97 18.01
N GLN A 483 2.62 71.18 17.71
CA GLN A 483 4.04 71.25 18.19
C GLN A 483 4.40 71.61 19.69
N PRO A 484 5.65 71.42 20.19
CA PRO A 484 6.89 70.88 19.56
C PRO A 484 7.72 69.88 20.42
N ASP A 485 8.88 69.44 19.88
CA ASP A 485 10.15 68.93 20.49
C ASP A 485 10.09 67.88 21.64
N GLY A 486 10.86 66.79 21.69
CA GLY A 486 12.18 66.44 21.11
C GLY A 486 13.18 66.11 22.26
N PRO A 487 14.26 65.31 22.08
CA PRO A 487 14.73 64.62 20.88
C PRO A 487 14.30 63.13 20.78
#